data_AF-M7AZ71-F1
#
_entry.id   AF-M7AZ71-F1
#
_cell.length_a   1.000
_cell.length_b   1.000
_cell.length_c   1.000
_cell.angle_alpha   90.00
_cell.angle_beta   90.00
_cell.angle_gamma   90.00
#
_symmetry.space_group_name_H-M   'P 1'
#
loop_
_entity.id
_entity.type
_entity.pdbx_description
1 polymer ?
#
loop_
_entity_poly.entity_id
_entity_poly.type
_entity_poly.pdbx_seq_one_letter_code
_entity_poly.pdbx_strand_id
1 'polypeptide(L)'
;MPVDSKFYKMIKEGYRMFSPECAPVEMYEIMKSCWDADPVQRPTFKQIVQLIEQQLSDNANHAYSNFSPHQGNAADHSVRINSVGSSASSTQPLLVREDA
;
A
#
# COMPACT_ATOMS: atom_id res chain seq x y z
N MET A 1 9.65 31.16 9.69
CA MET A 1 8.58 32.15 9.43
C MET A 1 7.67 32.18 10.65
N PRO A 2 7.55 33.30 11.37
CA PRO A 2 6.66 33.37 12.52
C PRO A 2 5.21 33.28 12.06
N VAL A 3 4.39 32.56 12.84
CA VAL A 3 2.93 32.52 12.65
C VAL A 3 2.33 33.76 13.31
N ASP A 4 1.53 34.53 12.58
CA ASP A 4 0.94 35.80 13.04
C ASP A 4 -0.57 35.71 13.29
N SER A 5 -1.15 36.78 13.83
CA SER A 5 -2.59 36.87 14.13
C SER A 5 -3.48 36.70 12.90
N LYS A 6 -2.99 37.08 11.72
CA LYS A 6 -3.68 36.90 10.45
C LYS A 6 -3.81 35.42 10.11
N PHE A 7 -2.74 34.63 10.27
CA PHE A 7 -2.79 33.19 10.06
C PHE A 7 -3.80 32.51 11.01
N TYR A 8 -3.79 32.87 12.29
CA TYR A 8 -4.76 32.31 13.25
C TYR A 8 -6.21 32.63 12.86
N LYS A 9 -6.47 33.85 12.36
CA LYS A 9 -7.79 34.23 11.87
C LYS A 9 -8.24 33.35 10.69
N MET A 10 -7.36 33.14 9.70
CA MET A 10 -7.66 32.26 8.55
C MET A 10 -8.05 30.85 9.00
N ILE A 11 -7.29 30.25 9.93
CA ILE A 11 -7.57 28.89 10.44
C ILE A 11 -8.93 28.82 11.13
N LYS A 12 -9.29 29.85 11.91
CA LYS A 12 -10.61 29.95 12.59
C LYS A 12 -11.75 30.15 11.61
N GLU A 13 -11.51 30.84 10.49
CA GLU A 13 -12.48 31.02 9.40
C GLU A 13 -12.59 29.78 8.48
N GLY A 14 -11.89 28.69 8.80
CA GLY A 14 -12.01 27.41 8.10
C GLY A 14 -10.95 27.17 7.02
N TYR A 15 -9.97 28.06 6.85
CA TYR A 15 -8.87 27.83 5.90
C TYR A 15 -8.13 26.53 6.24
N ARG A 16 -7.93 25.69 5.23
CA ARG A 16 -7.04 24.52 5.25
C ARG A 16 -6.26 24.48 3.95
N MET A 17 -5.15 23.75 3.95
CA MET A 17 -4.32 23.62 2.76
C MET A 17 -5.09 22.85 1.67
N PHE A 18 -4.81 23.20 0.42
CA PHE A 18 -5.25 22.41 -0.74
C PHE A 18 -4.60 21.04 -0.76
N SER A 19 -5.14 20.13 -1.57
CA SER A 19 -4.54 18.81 -1.77
C SER A 19 -3.11 18.95 -2.32
N PRO A 20 -2.13 18.20 -1.78
CA PRO A 20 -0.82 18.05 -2.42
C PRO A 20 -0.95 17.43 -3.81
N GLU A 21 0.00 17.73 -4.70
CA GLU A 21 -0.02 17.29 -6.11
C GLU A 21 -0.02 15.76 -6.28
N CYS A 22 0.70 15.05 -5.41
CA CYS A 22 0.85 13.59 -5.48
C CYS A 22 0.00 12.84 -4.45
N ALA A 23 -0.93 13.51 -3.78
CA ALA A 23 -1.79 12.85 -2.79
C ALA A 23 -3.02 12.25 -3.49
N PRO A 24 -3.33 10.95 -3.29
CA PRO A 24 -4.61 10.39 -3.67
C PRO A 24 -5.76 11.18 -3.02
N VAL A 25 -6.90 11.24 -3.70
CA VAL A 25 -8.09 11.97 -3.22
C VAL A 25 -8.47 11.53 -1.82
N GLU A 26 -8.44 10.22 -1.58
CA GLU A 26 -8.81 9.61 -0.33
C GLU A 26 -7.85 9.97 0.81
N MET A 27 -6.55 10.10 0.52
CA MET A 27 -5.59 10.60 1.49
C MET A 27 -5.89 12.05 1.87
N TYR A 28 -6.30 12.87 0.91
CA TYR A 28 -6.73 14.25 1.21
C TYR A 28 -8.02 14.29 2.03
N GLU A 29 -8.98 13.38 1.81
CA GLU A 29 -10.16 13.24 2.67
C GLU A 29 -9.78 12.89 4.12
N ILE A 30 -8.82 11.97 4.32
CA ILE A 30 -8.29 11.66 5.65
C ILE A 30 -7.68 12.92 6.29
N MET A 31 -6.87 13.69 5.55
CA MET A 31 -6.29 14.94 6.05
C MET A 31 -7.37 15.96 6.45
N LYS A 32 -8.41 16.15 5.64
CA LYS A 32 -9.53 17.04 5.97
C LYS A 32 -10.27 16.60 7.23
N SER A 33 -10.49 15.30 7.42
CA SER A 33 -11.13 14.78 8.64
C SER A 33 -10.30 15.06 9.90
N CYS A 34 -8.98 14.99 9.81
CA CYS A 34 -8.07 15.36 10.91
C CYS A 34 -8.13 16.86 11.26
N TRP A 35 -8.65 17.67 10.36
CA TRP A 35 -8.66 19.12 10.42
C TRP A 35 -10.03 19.71 10.79
N ASP A 36 -10.97 18.87 11.23
CA ASP A 36 -12.31 19.30 11.61
C ASP A 36 -12.27 20.46 12.63
N ALA A 37 -13.19 21.40 12.46
CA ALA A 37 -13.35 22.54 13.34
C ALA A 37 -13.79 22.09 14.74
N ASP A 38 -14.65 21.07 14.83
CA ASP A 38 -15.03 20.41 16.07
C ASP A 38 -13.98 19.33 16.42
N PRO A 39 -13.24 19.48 17.54
CA PRO A 39 -12.27 18.48 17.98
C PRO A 39 -12.87 17.09 18.19
N VAL A 40 -14.17 16.99 18.50
CA VAL A 40 -14.84 15.71 18.75
C VAL A 40 -15.11 14.94 17.45
N GLN A 41 -15.23 15.64 16.33
CA GLN A 41 -15.41 15.01 15.01
C GLN A 41 -14.09 14.52 14.39
N ARG A 42 -12.95 14.90 14.96
CA ARG A 42 -11.65 14.46 14.47
C ARG A 42 -11.47 12.96 14.73
N PRO A 43 -10.94 12.18 13.77
CA PRO A 43 -10.68 10.78 13.98
C PRO A 43 -9.59 10.59 15.05
N THR A 44 -9.75 9.54 15.83
CA THR A 44 -8.69 9.05 16.72
C THR A 44 -7.52 8.51 15.91
N PHE A 45 -6.33 8.44 16.51
CA PHE A 45 -5.18 7.80 15.87
C PHE A 45 -5.46 6.37 15.40
N LYS A 46 -6.25 5.60 16.17
CA LYS A 46 -6.65 4.25 15.78
C LYS A 46 -7.46 4.25 14.47
N GLN A 47 -8.42 5.16 14.34
CA GLN A 47 -9.20 5.31 13.11
C GLN A 47 -8.34 5.77 11.94
N ILE A 48 -7.41 6.70 12.17
CA ILE A 48 -6.47 7.17 11.13
C ILE A 48 -5.63 6.01 10.58
N VAL A 49 -5.09 5.16 11.46
CA VAL A 49 -4.31 3.97 11.05
C VAL A 49 -5.17 3.05 10.17
N GLN A 50 -6.40 2.73 10.60
CA GLN A 50 -7.30 1.87 9.84
C GLN A 50 -7.64 2.45 8.46
N LEU A 51 -7.88 3.76 8.38
CA LEU A 51 -8.15 4.44 7.10
C LEU A 51 -6.95 4.36 6.16
N ILE A 52 -5.72 4.56 6.66
CA ILE A 52 -4.50 4.49 5.85
C ILE A 52 -4.22 3.04 5.40
N GLU A 53 -4.42 2.05 6.26
CA GLU A 53 -4.26 0.62 5.93
C GLU A 53 -5.23 0.20 4.81
N GLN A 54 -6.47 0.70 4.84
CA GLN A 54 -7.45 0.47 3.79
C GLN A 54 -6.95 1.03 2.45
N GLN A 55 -6.46 2.27 2.42
CA GLN A 55 -5.92 2.88 1.20
C GLN A 55 -4.75 2.09 0.60
N LEU A 56 -3.88 1.57 1.46
CA LEU A 56 -2.73 0.78 1.02
C LEU A 56 -3.17 -0.56 0.39
N SER A 57 -4.20 -1.18 0.98
CA SER A 57 -4.78 -2.44 0.50
C SER A 57 -5.47 -2.27 -0.86
N ASP A 58 -6.26 -1.20 -1.01
CA ASP A 58 -6.98 -0.90 -2.25
C ASP A 58 -5.99 -0.61 -3.39
N ASN A 59 -4.93 0.16 -3.11
CA ASN A 59 -3.89 0.44 -4.10
C ASN A 59 -3.13 -0.82 -4.54
N ALA A 60 -2.86 -1.76 -3.62
CA ALA A 60 -2.25 -3.04 -3.97
C ALA A 60 -3.15 -3.85 -4.91
N ASN A 61 -4.45 -3.92 -4.65
CA ASN A 61 -5.41 -4.64 -5.50
C ASN A 61 -5.49 -4.08 -6.93
N HIS A 62 -5.37 -2.76 -7.09
CA HIS A 62 -5.28 -2.12 -8.41
C HIS A 62 -4.00 -2.49 -9.17
N ALA A 63 -2.86 -2.59 -8.48
CA ALA A 63 -1.60 -3.00 -9.10
C ALA A 63 -1.66 -4.45 -9.64
N TYR A 64 -2.36 -5.35 -8.93
CA TYR A 64 -2.49 -6.76 -9.34
C TYR A 64 -3.58 -7.02 -10.40
N SER A 65 -4.49 -6.08 -10.66
CA SER A 65 -5.55 -6.25 -11.66
C SER A 65 -5.10 -5.99 -13.11
N ASN A 66 -3.91 -5.41 -13.31
CA ASN A 66 -3.36 -5.15 -14.65
C ASN A 66 -2.62 -6.34 -15.27
N PHE A 67 -2.43 -7.44 -14.51
CA PHE A 67 -1.86 -8.68 -15.03
C PHE A 67 -2.98 -9.69 -15.26
N SER A 68 -3.83 -9.45 -16.25
CA SER A 68 -4.67 -10.53 -16.78
C SER A 68 -3.79 -11.40 -17.69
N PRO A 69 -3.53 -12.68 -17.35
CA PRO A 69 -2.87 -13.57 -18.31
C PRO A 69 -3.84 -13.73 -19.47
N HIS A 70 -3.44 -13.25 -20.66
CA HIS A 70 -4.17 -13.54 -21.87
C HIS A 70 -4.36 -15.05 -21.97
N GLN A 71 -5.63 -15.45 -22.01
CA GLN A 71 -6.11 -16.81 -22.18
C GLN A 71 -5.66 -17.32 -23.56
N GLY A 72 -4.45 -17.89 -23.60
CA GLY A 72 -3.95 -18.68 -24.72
C GLY A 72 -4.39 -20.12 -24.53
N ASN A 73 -5.21 -20.57 -25.48
CA ASN A 73 -5.79 -21.90 -25.67
C ASN A 73 -5.07 -23.11 -25.03
N ALA A 74 -5.91 -24.00 -24.51
CA ALA A 74 -5.59 -25.30 -23.94
C ALA A 74 -4.65 -26.15 -24.81
N ALA A 75 -3.62 -26.71 -24.17
CA ALA A 75 -3.09 -28.04 -24.48
C ALA A 75 -2.42 -28.61 -23.23
N ASP A 76 -3.22 -29.39 -22.49
CA ASP A 76 -2.86 -30.69 -21.94
C ASP A 76 -1.40 -30.90 -21.46
N HIS A 77 -1.15 -30.72 -20.16
CA HIS A 77 -0.17 -31.56 -19.48
C HIS A 77 -0.59 -31.76 -18.02
N SER A 78 -1.05 -32.97 -17.73
CA SER A 78 -1.32 -33.40 -16.36
C SER A 78 0.01 -33.71 -15.68
N VAL A 79 0.67 -32.72 -15.06
CA VAL A 79 1.80 -33.03 -14.16
C VAL A 79 1.24 -33.55 -12.85
N ARG A 80 1.43 -34.85 -12.63
CA ARG A 80 1.21 -35.50 -11.34
C ARG A 80 2.03 -34.79 -10.27
N ILE A 81 1.36 -34.33 -9.23
CA ILE A 81 2.00 -34.02 -7.95
C ILE A 81 2.33 -35.33 -7.22
N ASN A 82 3.57 -35.78 -7.30
CA ASN A 82 4.06 -36.82 -6.39
C ASN A 82 4.55 -36.16 -5.11
N SER A 83 3.79 -36.37 -4.03
CA SER A 83 4.20 -36.10 -2.65
C SER A 83 5.32 -37.06 -2.26
N VAL A 84 6.53 -36.54 -2.05
CA VAL A 84 7.58 -37.23 -1.28
C VAL A 84 8.20 -36.24 -0.29
N GLY A 85 8.22 -36.67 0.98
CA GLY A 85 8.63 -35.85 2.11
C GLY A 85 10.14 -35.70 2.24
N SER A 86 10.49 -34.57 2.88
CA SER A 86 11.62 -34.33 3.78
C SER A 86 13.01 -34.81 3.38
N SER A 87 13.93 -33.89 3.05
CA SER A 87 15.24 -33.78 3.73
C SER A 87 16.09 -32.59 3.22
N ALA A 88 16.59 -31.83 4.19
CA ALA A 88 17.73 -30.90 4.23
C ALA A 88 18.42 -30.38 2.95
N SER A 89 18.46 -29.03 2.89
CA SER A 89 19.67 -28.17 2.87
C SER A 89 20.62 -28.12 1.66
N SER A 90 20.71 -26.90 1.11
CA SER A 90 21.90 -26.16 0.65
C SER A 90 22.76 -26.70 -0.51
N THR A 91 23.00 -25.77 -1.45
CA THR A 91 24.29 -25.46 -2.15
C THR A 91 24.31 -25.70 -3.68
N GLN A 92 24.27 -24.58 -4.41
CA GLN A 92 25.03 -24.15 -5.62
C GLN A 92 25.27 -25.05 -6.85
N PRO A 93 25.41 -24.45 -8.06
CA PRO A 93 26.00 -25.10 -9.23
C PRO A 93 27.47 -24.66 -9.48
N LEU A 94 28.38 -25.62 -9.72
CA LEU A 94 29.30 -25.71 -10.90
C LEU A 94 30.41 -26.78 -10.74
N LEU A 95 30.32 -27.82 -11.60
CA LEU A 95 31.34 -28.65 -12.29
C LEU A 95 32.65 -29.12 -11.59
N VAL A 96 32.60 -30.37 -11.10
CA VAL A 96 33.38 -31.60 -11.49
C VAL A 96 34.89 -31.51 -11.82
N ARG A 97 35.68 -32.14 -10.92
CA ARG A 97 36.84 -33.09 -11.09
C ARG A 97 38.15 -32.58 -11.76
N GLU A 98 39.37 -33.05 -11.46
CA GLU A 98 39.90 -34.35 -11.01
C GLU A 98 41.38 -34.21 -10.49
N ASP A 99 41.80 -35.20 -9.68
CA ASP A 99 43.13 -35.81 -9.44
C ASP A 99 44.41 -35.03 -9.04
N ALA A 100 44.94 -35.37 -7.84
CA ALA A 100 46.14 -36.21 -7.60
C ALA A 100 46.70 -35.99 -6.18
#